data_AF-A0A2S8P5R1-F1
#
_entry.id   AF-A0A2S8P5R1-F1
#
_cell.length_a   1.000
_cell.length_b   1.000
_cell.length_c   1.000
_cell.angle_alpha   90.00
_cell.angle_beta   90.00
_cell.angle_gamma   90.00
#
_symmetry.space_group_name_H-M   'P 1'
#
loop_
_entity.id
_entity.type
_entity.pdbx_description
1 polymer ?
#
loop_
_entity_poly.entity_id
_entity_poly.type
_entity_poly.pdbx_seq_one_letter_code
_entity_poly.pdbx_strand_id
1 'polypeptide(L)'
;MWTPSENAKIVGILPDYRLYILSNVSIVEASEKCAKDLIDSDTFSIFTKRVRNVKNPVQRIAEHIRRMDEVSSGMKPPESDEEHNWAGCYKY
;
A
#
# COMPACT_ATOMS: atom_id res chain seq x y z
N MET A 1 -6.13 0.49 12.21
CA MET A 1 -6.99 0.29 11.02
C MET A 1 -6.53 1.25 9.92
N TRP A 2 -6.56 0.81 8.66
CA TRP A 2 -6.23 1.64 7.50
C TRP A 2 -7.50 2.25 6.96
N THR A 3 -7.50 3.56 6.71
CA THR A 3 -8.70 4.22 6.17
C THR A 3 -8.89 3.89 4.69
N PRO A 4 -10.12 3.99 4.16
CA PRO A 4 -10.35 3.86 2.72
C PRO A 4 -9.50 4.82 1.87
N SER A 5 -9.23 6.04 2.33
CA SER A 5 -8.39 6.98 1.57
C SER A 5 -6.90 6.58 1.56
N GLU A 6 -6.39 6.04 2.67
CA GLU A 6 -5.01 5.54 2.73
C GLU A 6 -4.83 4.32 1.84
N ASN A 7 -5.79 3.38 1.89
CA ASN A 7 -5.78 2.23 1.00
C ASN A 7 -5.89 2.69 -0.48
N ALA A 8 -6.65 3.76 -0.82
CA ALA A 8 -6.79 4.37 -2.18
C ALA A 8 -5.43 4.67 -2.77
N LYS A 9 -4.62 5.37 -2.00
CA LYS A 9 -3.27 5.74 -2.38
C LYS A 9 -2.34 4.53 -2.49
N ILE A 10 -2.47 3.57 -1.59
CA ILE A 10 -1.61 2.38 -1.58
C ILE A 10 -1.92 1.44 -2.75
N VAL A 11 -3.18 1.21 -3.10
CA VAL A 11 -3.52 0.41 -4.30
C VAL A 11 -3.08 1.14 -5.57
N GLY A 12 -3.20 2.47 -5.60
CA GLY A 12 -2.74 3.29 -6.73
C GLY A 12 -1.24 3.18 -7.01
N ILE A 13 -0.40 2.87 -6.02
CA ILE A 13 1.07 2.73 -6.21
C ILE A 13 1.51 1.31 -6.59
N LEU A 14 0.61 0.32 -6.58
CA LEU A 14 0.96 -1.07 -6.89
C LEU A 14 1.58 -1.28 -8.29
N PRO A 15 1.17 -0.57 -9.35
CA PRO A 15 1.85 -0.66 -10.64
C PRO A 15 3.33 -0.30 -10.56
N ASP A 16 3.67 0.81 -9.91
CA ASP A 16 5.07 1.26 -9.75
C ASP A 16 5.87 0.29 -8.87
N TYR A 17 5.26 -0.18 -7.79
CA TYR A 17 5.83 -1.22 -6.93
C TYR A 17 6.20 -2.49 -7.73
N ARG A 18 5.30 -2.97 -8.59
CA ARG A 18 5.53 -4.14 -9.45
C ARG A 18 6.59 -3.87 -10.52
N LEU A 19 6.63 -2.66 -11.09
CA LEU A 19 7.68 -2.25 -12.03
C LEU A 19 9.08 -2.25 -11.38
N TYR A 20 9.20 -1.81 -10.13
CA TYR A 20 10.46 -1.90 -9.40
C TYR A 20 10.92 -3.35 -9.22
N ILE A 21 10.01 -4.26 -8.86
CA ILE A 21 10.33 -5.69 -8.73
C ILE A 21 10.79 -6.27 -10.08
N LEU A 22 10.09 -5.96 -11.17
CA LEU A 22 10.47 -6.38 -12.52
C LEU A 22 11.84 -5.84 -12.95
N SER A 23 12.27 -4.72 -12.35
CA SER A 23 13.59 -4.11 -12.56
C SER A 23 14.67 -4.69 -11.63
N ASN A 24 14.45 -5.87 -11.05
CA ASN A 24 15.34 -6.55 -10.08
C ASN A 24 15.55 -5.81 -8.75
N VAL A 25 14.69 -4.86 -8.38
CA VAL A 25 14.69 -4.28 -7.03
C VAL A 25 14.06 -5.28 -6.07
N SER A 26 14.65 -5.47 -4.89
CA SER A 26 14.08 -6.40 -3.90
C SER A 26 12.68 -5.97 -3.46
N ILE A 27 11.82 -6.93 -3.12
CA ILE A 27 10.45 -6.68 -2.63
C ILE A 27 10.45 -5.67 -1.48
N VAL A 28 11.41 -5.79 -0.55
CA VAL A 28 11.55 -4.91 0.60
C VAL A 28 11.89 -3.50 0.15
N GLU A 29 12.96 -3.34 -0.63
CA GLU A 29 13.43 -2.04 -1.11
C GLU A 29 12.39 -1.33 -1.99
N ALA A 30 11.74 -2.06 -2.90
CA ALA A 30 10.67 -1.52 -3.75
C ALA A 30 9.52 -0.97 -2.91
N SER A 31 9.06 -1.73 -1.92
CA SER A 31 7.96 -1.29 -1.04
C SER A 31 8.34 -0.11 -0.15
N GLU A 32 9.58 -0.05 0.34
CA GLU A 32 10.07 1.09 1.13
C GLU A 32 10.24 2.35 0.28
N LYS A 33 10.70 2.20 -0.97
CA LYS A 33 10.79 3.29 -1.93
C LYS A 33 9.41 3.88 -2.22
N CYS A 34 8.44 3.05 -2.60
CA CYS A 34 7.05 3.48 -2.82
C CYS A 34 6.44 4.11 -1.56
N ALA A 35 6.73 3.59 -0.37
CA ALA A 35 6.24 4.16 0.88
C ALA A 35 6.82 5.56 1.17
N LYS A 36 8.11 5.79 0.90
CA LYS A 36 8.74 7.10 1.01
C LYS A 36 8.13 8.08 0.00
N ASP A 37 8.05 7.67 -1.26
CA ASP A 37 7.49 8.50 -2.33
C ASP A 37 6.04 8.90 -2.02
N LEU A 38 5.23 7.99 -1.46
CA LEU A 38 3.86 8.28 -1.02
C LEU A 38 3.78 9.29 0.12
N ILE A 39 4.68 9.23 1.10
CA ILE A 39 4.72 10.20 2.20
C ILE A 39 5.18 11.57 1.69
N ASP A 40 6.24 11.59 0.88
CA ASP A 40 6.87 12.83 0.40
C ASP A 40 5.97 13.58 -0.59
N SER A 41 5.13 12.85 -1.34
CA SER A 41 4.16 13.41 -2.30
C SER A 41 2.74 13.59 -1.72
N ASP A 42 2.54 13.44 -0.41
CA ASP A 42 1.23 13.51 0.24
C ASP A 42 0.69 14.95 0.37
N THR A 43 0.32 15.55 -0.76
CA THR A 43 -0.23 16.92 -0.81
C THR A 43 -1.56 17.08 -0.08
N PHE A 44 -2.31 16.00 0.12
CA PHE A 44 -3.63 16.01 0.74
C PHE A 44 -3.61 15.56 2.21
N SER A 45 -2.43 15.35 2.79
CA SER A 45 -2.27 14.93 4.19
C SER A 45 -3.02 13.64 4.55
N ILE A 46 -3.15 12.72 3.59
CA ILE A 46 -3.83 11.43 3.76
C ILE A 46 -3.11 10.57 4.81
N PHE A 47 -1.79 10.57 4.81
CA PHE A 47 -0.94 9.80 5.73
C PHE A 47 -0.48 10.62 6.94
N THR A 48 -0.78 11.92 7.02
CA THR A 48 -0.29 12.82 8.09
C THR A 48 -0.53 12.26 9.50
N LYS A 49 -1.73 11.71 9.77
CA LYS A 49 -2.04 11.11 11.08
C LYS A 49 -1.14 9.90 11.36
N ARG A 50 -0.87 9.07 10.36
CA ARG A 50 -0.03 7.87 10.49
C ARG A 50 1.43 8.25 10.69
N VAL A 51 1.94 9.16 9.86
CA VAL A 51 3.32 9.66 9.95
C VAL A 51 3.62 10.23 11.33
N ARG A 52 2.66 10.94 11.95
CA ARG A 52 2.84 11.53 13.28
C ARG A 52 2.75 10.54 14.45
N ASN A 53 1.92 9.50 14.34
CA ASN A 53 1.58 8.64 15.48
C ASN A 53 2.26 7.27 15.45
N VAL A 54 2.99 6.94 14.38
CA VAL A 54 3.63 5.63 14.19
C VAL A 54 5.14 5.78 14.25
N LYS A 55 5.81 4.93 15.06
CA LYS A 55 7.27 4.98 15.28
C LYS A 55 8.11 4.81 14.01
N ASN A 56 7.63 4.02 13.04
CA ASN A 56 8.28 3.84 11.74
C ASN A 56 7.22 3.83 10.63
N PRO A 57 6.77 5.02 10.16
CA PRO A 57 5.64 5.12 9.24
C PRO A 57 5.98 4.55 7.86
N VAL A 58 7.21 4.75 7.37
CA VAL A 58 7.69 4.19 6.09
C VAL A 58 7.58 2.68 6.11
N GLN A 59 8.15 2.02 7.13
CA GLN A 59 8.11 0.56 7.24
C GLN A 59 6.66 0.04 7.32
N ARG A 60 5.79 0.70 8.08
CA ARG A 60 4.38 0.28 8.20
C ARG A 60 3.60 0.44 6.91
N ILE A 61 3.84 1.50 6.14
CA ILE A 61 3.24 1.67 4.82
C ILE A 61 3.82 0.65 3.83
N ALA A 62 5.12 0.39 3.87
CA ALA A 62 5.76 -0.63 3.04
C ALA A 62 5.20 -2.04 3.30
N GLU A 63 5.02 -2.40 4.58
CA GLU A 63 4.34 -3.63 4.99
C GLU A 63 2.93 -3.73 4.39
N HIS A 64 2.19 -2.62 4.39
CA HIS A 64 0.83 -2.59 3.86
C HIS A 64 0.76 -2.60 2.34
N ILE A 65 1.73 -1.98 1.65
CA ILE A 65 1.86 -2.09 0.18
C ILE A 65 2.01 -3.56 -0.21
N ARG A 66 2.91 -4.30 0.46
CA ARG A 66 3.12 -5.73 0.20
C ARG A 66 1.85 -6.54 0.46
N ARG A 67 1.16 -6.26 1.56
CA ARG A 67 -0.12 -6.89 1.87
C ARG A 67 -1.17 -6.62 0.79
N MET A 68 -1.33 -5.37 0.37
CA MET A 68 -2.32 -5.01 -0.65
C MET A 68 -1.99 -5.61 -2.02
N ASP A 69 -0.72 -5.82 -2.34
CA ASP A 69 -0.32 -6.59 -3.51
C ASP A 69 -0.81 -8.04 -3.43
N GLU A 70 -0.59 -8.72 -2.30
CA GLU A 70 -1.07 -10.10 -2.06
C GLU A 70 -2.61 -10.19 -2.09
N VAL A 71 -3.31 -9.20 -1.54
CA VAL A 71 -4.78 -9.14 -1.57
C VAL A 71 -5.29 -8.91 -3.00
N SER A 72 -4.71 -7.94 -3.72
CA SER A 72 -5.12 -7.60 -5.08
C SER A 72 -4.83 -8.70 -6.10
N SER A 73 -3.83 -9.54 -5.85
CA SER A 73 -3.47 -10.71 -6.67
C SER A 73 -4.22 -11.98 -6.29
N GLY A 74 -4.93 -11.98 -5.16
CA GLY A 74 -5.69 -13.14 -4.66
C GLY A 74 -4.88 -14.20 -3.93
N MET A 75 -3.64 -13.87 -3.57
CA MET A 75 -2.85 -14.73 -2.70
C MET A 75 -3.33 -14.69 -1.25
N LYS A 76 -3.95 -13.59 -0.82
CA LYS A 76 -4.53 -13.45 0.53
C LYS A 76 -5.96 -12.90 0.50
N PRO A 77 -6.84 -13.36 1.40
CA PRO A 77 -8.14 -12.74 1.58
C PRO A 77 -7.99 -11.36 2.27
N PRO A 78 -8.90 -10.41 1.99
CA PRO A 78 -9.00 -9.18 2.77
C PRO A 78 -9.38 -9.47 4.23
N GLU A 79 -8.80 -8.74 5.18
CA GLU A 79 -9.05 -8.87 6.63
C GLU A 79 -10.25 -8.03 7.10
N SER A 80 -10.73 -7.08 6.29
CA SER A 80 -11.88 -6.24 6.63
C SER A 80 -12.60 -5.73 5.39
N ASP A 81 -13.81 -5.19 5.56
CA ASP A 81 -14.60 -4.58 4.48
C ASP A 81 -13.88 -3.38 3.85
N GLU A 82 -12.98 -2.71 4.58
CA GLU A 82 -12.17 -1.60 4.06
C GLU A 82 -10.98 -2.10 3.20
N GLU A 83 -10.65 -3.39 3.28
CA GLU A 83 -9.78 -4.09 2.33
C GLU A 83 -10.59 -4.80 1.22
N HIS A 84 -11.93 -4.86 1.35
CA HIS A 84 -12.79 -5.47 0.33
C HIS A 84 -12.97 -4.57 -0.89
N ASN A 85 -12.66 -5.19 -2.03
CA ASN A 85 -13.18 -4.89 -3.36
C ASN A 85 -12.86 -3.52 -3.96
N TRP A 86 -11.58 -3.29 -4.14
CA TRP A 86 -10.97 -2.12 -4.75
C TRP A 86 -11.07 -2.12 -6.28
N ALA A 87 -11.27 -3.31 -6.87
CA ALA A 87 -11.36 -3.54 -8.30
C ALA A 87 -12.68 -4.19 -8.75
N GLY A 88 -13.63 -4.46 -7.84
CA GLY A 88 -14.87 -5.16 -8.20
C GLY A 88 -14.66 -6.62 -8.68
N CYS A 89 -13.45 -7.18 -8.61
CA CYS A 89 -13.08 -8.42 -9.31
C CYS A 89 -13.32 -9.72 -8.52
N TYR A 90 -13.71 -9.67 -7.25
CA TYR A 90 -14.13 -10.88 -6.54
C TYR A 90 -15.63 -11.08 -6.71
N LYS A 91 -15.99 -12.07 -7.54
CA LYS A 91 -17.32 -12.68 -7.51
C LYS A 91 -17.40 -13.55 -6.26
N TYR A 92 -18.41 -13.27 -5.44
CA TYR A 92 -18.88 -14.16 -4.37
C TYR A 92 -19.22 -15.56 -4.92
#